data_AF-R7I831-F1
#
_entry.id   AF-R7I831-F1
#
_cell.length_a   1.000
_cell.length_b   1.000
_cell.length_c   1.000
_cell.angle_alpha   90.00
_cell.angle_beta   90.00
_cell.angle_gamma   90.00
#
_symmetry.space_group_name_H-M   'P 1'
#
loop_
_entity.id
_entity.type
_entity.pdbx_description
1 polymer ?
#
loop_
_entity_poly.entity_id
_entity_poly.type
_entity_poly.pdbx_seq_one_letter_code
_entity_poly.pdbx_strand_id
1 'polypeptide(L)'
;MANYKLVHSEPAPRVELHEALGLTGAEVSINTVPPNGGVPFAHVHTNNEELYIVLEGKGELWIDGETLPIQAGDSFRIDPAGKRAIRAAADSSLKYICVQTKAHSLGGFTMTDAKLVDDKAPWMK
;
A
#
# COMPACT_ATOMS: atom_id res chain seq x y z
N MET A 1 -16.20 -15.46 18.65
CA MET A 1 -15.11 -14.70 18.01
C MET A 1 -15.70 -13.90 16.87
N ALA A 2 -15.25 -12.66 16.66
CA ALA A 2 -15.72 -11.82 15.56
C ALA A 2 -14.98 -12.18 14.26
N ASN A 3 -15.66 -12.08 13.11
CA ASN A 3 -15.07 -12.28 11.78
C ASN A 3 -14.33 -11.02 11.26
N TYR A 4 -14.02 -10.05 12.14
CA TYR A 4 -13.38 -8.80 11.78
C TYR A 4 -12.55 -8.25 12.93
N LYS A 5 -11.59 -7.38 12.60
CA LYS A 5 -10.99 -6.40 13.52
C LYS A 5 -11.16 -5.01 12.92
N LEU A 6 -11.35 -4.02 13.78
CA LEU A 6 -11.43 -2.61 13.41
C LEU A 6 -10.46 -1.83 14.29
N VAL A 7 -9.61 -1.02 13.67
CA VAL A 7 -8.66 -0.14 14.36
C VAL A 7 -8.85 1.29 13.86
N HIS A 8 -8.73 2.25 14.77
CA HIS A 8 -8.58 3.66 14.45
C HIS A 8 -7.14 4.04 14.78
N SER A 9 -6.37 4.39 13.76
CA SER A 9 -4.96 4.76 13.94
C SER A 9 -4.86 6.27 14.04
N GLU A 10 -4.15 6.75 15.05
CA GLU A 10 -3.78 8.17 15.14
C GLU A 10 -2.87 8.56 13.96
N PRO A 11 -2.94 9.81 13.47
CA PRO A 11 -2.05 10.29 12.43
C PRO A 11 -0.58 10.16 12.82
N ALA A 12 0.18 9.40 12.02
CA ALA A 12 1.62 9.23 12.18
C ALA A 12 2.32 9.23 10.82
N PRO A 13 3.64 9.52 10.76
CA PRO A 13 4.40 9.44 9.51
C PRO A 13 4.34 8.05 8.86
N ARG A 14 4.21 6.99 9.67
CA ARG A 14 4.02 5.63 9.23
C ARG A 14 3.12 4.89 10.19
N VAL A 15 2.10 4.23 9.66
CA VAL A 15 1.17 3.35 10.38
C VAL A 15 1.22 1.98 9.73
N GLU A 16 1.62 0.95 10.48
CA GLU A 16 1.61 -0.44 10.03
C GLU A 16 0.36 -1.14 10.55
N LEU A 17 -0.26 -1.97 9.70
CA LEU A 17 -1.58 -2.56 9.99
C LEU A 17 -1.52 -4.06 10.27
N HIS A 18 -0.39 -4.74 10.01
CA HIS A 18 -0.29 -6.19 10.16
C HIS A 18 -0.64 -6.68 11.56
N GLU A 19 0.08 -6.22 12.59
CA GLU A 19 -0.20 -6.63 13.97
C GLU A 19 -1.54 -6.08 14.47
N ALA A 20 -1.81 -4.81 14.17
CA ALA A 20 -3.02 -4.10 14.61
C ALA A 20 -4.31 -4.81 14.15
N LEU A 21 -4.36 -5.28 12.91
CA LEU A 21 -5.49 -6.01 12.35
C LEU A 21 -5.33 -7.53 12.40
N GLY A 22 -4.13 -8.06 12.70
CA GLY A 22 -3.83 -9.49 12.57
C GLY A 22 -3.92 -9.97 11.12
N LEU A 23 -3.37 -9.20 10.17
CA LEU A 23 -3.37 -9.56 8.76
C LEU A 23 -2.53 -10.82 8.53
N THR A 24 -2.99 -11.71 7.66
CA THR A 24 -2.28 -12.96 7.35
C THR A 24 -1.87 -13.08 5.88
N GLY A 25 -2.49 -12.29 5.01
CA GLY A 25 -2.21 -12.28 3.57
C GLY A 25 -1.29 -11.16 3.10
N ALA A 26 -1.05 -10.14 3.94
CA ALA A 26 -0.29 -8.96 3.57
C ALA A 26 0.34 -8.25 4.78
N GLU A 27 1.38 -7.47 4.50
CA GLU A 27 1.77 -6.29 5.30
C GLU A 27 1.18 -5.06 4.61
N VAL A 28 0.64 -4.12 5.38
CA VAL A 28 0.04 -2.89 4.83
C VAL A 28 0.47 -1.72 5.69
N SER A 29 1.03 -0.70 5.06
CA SER A 29 1.40 0.55 5.73
C SER A 29 0.81 1.78 5.05
N ILE A 30 0.40 2.74 5.87
CA ILE A 30 0.01 4.09 5.44
C ILE A 30 1.19 5.00 5.77
N ASN A 31 1.74 5.67 4.77
CA ASN A 31 2.94 6.48 4.91
C ASN A 31 2.64 7.92 4.51
N THR A 32 3.17 8.87 5.27
CA THR A 32 3.16 10.31 4.97
C THR A 32 4.59 10.82 5.01
N VAL A 33 5.09 11.27 3.86
CA VAL A 33 6.42 11.84 3.70
C VAL A 33 6.27 13.37 3.62
N PRO A 34 6.94 14.15 4.47
CA PRO A 34 6.87 15.62 4.41
C PRO A 34 7.56 16.15 3.15
N PRO A 35 7.28 17.41 2.74
CA PRO A 35 7.98 18.04 1.63
C PRO A 35 9.50 17.93 1.77
N ASN A 36 10.19 17.64 0.67
CA ASN A 36 11.63 17.40 0.60
C ASN A 36 12.13 16.18 1.44
N GLY A 37 11.21 15.38 2.00
CA GLY A 37 11.51 14.13 2.68
C GLY A 37 11.54 12.94 1.71
N GLY A 38 12.16 11.84 2.12
CA GLY A 38 12.16 10.59 1.37
C GLY A 38 12.63 9.40 2.20
N VAL A 39 12.42 8.21 1.68
CA VAL A 39 12.98 6.98 2.26
C VAL A 39 14.51 7.05 2.15
N PRO A 40 15.26 6.90 3.25
CA PRO A 40 16.70 7.19 3.27
C PRO A 40 17.57 6.08 2.65
N PHE A 41 16.95 5.09 2.01
CA PHE A 41 17.63 3.96 1.38
C PHE A 41 16.85 3.45 0.17
N ALA A 42 17.58 2.89 -0.79
CA ALA A 42 17.00 2.03 -1.82
C ALA A 42 16.95 0.58 -1.30
N HIS A 43 15.94 -0.18 -1.74
CA HIS A 43 15.80 -1.57 -1.34
C HIS A 43 15.16 -2.43 -2.44
N VAL A 44 15.26 -3.75 -2.26
CA VAL A 44 14.55 -4.78 -3.02
C VAL A 44 13.89 -5.73 -2.02
N HIS A 45 12.88 -6.47 -2.46
CA HIS A 45 12.33 -7.58 -1.68
C HIS A 45 12.83 -8.91 -2.24
N THR A 46 12.79 -9.94 -1.40
CA THR A 46 13.19 -11.30 -1.82
C THR A 46 12.02 -12.07 -2.42
N ASN A 47 10.82 -11.95 -1.85
CA ASN A 47 9.65 -12.75 -2.21
C ASN A 47 8.38 -11.94 -2.48
N ASN A 48 8.31 -10.71 -1.96
CA ASN A 48 7.08 -9.93 -1.97
C ASN A 48 7.10 -8.91 -3.10
N GLU A 49 5.99 -8.83 -3.83
CA GLU A 49 5.68 -7.64 -4.62
C GLU A 49 5.09 -6.57 -3.70
N GLU A 50 5.18 -5.31 -4.14
CA GLU A 50 4.55 -4.19 -3.45
C GLU A 50 3.64 -3.43 -4.42
N LEU A 51 2.39 -3.23 -4.00
CA LEU A 51 1.45 -2.30 -4.60
C LEU A 51 1.48 -1.00 -3.80
N TYR A 52 1.74 0.11 -4.50
CA TYR A 52 1.64 1.46 -3.96
C TYR A 52 0.42 2.15 -4.53
N ILE A 53 -0.30 2.89 -3.67
CA ILE A 53 -1.44 3.72 -4.05
C ILE A 53 -1.20 5.11 -3.46
N VAL A 54 -1.01 6.11 -4.31
CA VAL A 54 -0.81 7.50 -3.87
C VAL A 54 -2.17 8.14 -3.60
N LEU A 55 -2.39 8.52 -2.35
CA LEU A 55 -3.64 9.08 -1.87
C LEU A 55 -3.67 10.61 -2.01
N GLU A 56 -2.58 11.27 -1.62
CA GLU A 56 -2.50 12.73 -1.55
C GLU A 56 -1.09 13.20 -1.93
N GLY A 57 -1.00 14.41 -2.49
CA GLY A 57 0.26 15.07 -2.80
C GLY A 57 0.98 14.52 -4.03
N LYS A 58 2.30 14.77 -4.09
CA LYS A 58 3.14 14.40 -5.24
C LYS A 58 4.59 14.20 -4.83
N GLY A 59 5.31 13.43 -5.64
CA GLY A 59 6.70 13.09 -5.39
C GLY A 59 7.31 12.33 -6.56
N GLU A 60 8.29 11.50 -6.24
CA GLU A 60 9.03 10.73 -7.23
C GLU A 60 9.27 9.31 -6.72
N LEU A 61 9.14 8.36 -7.63
CA LEU A 61 9.62 7.00 -7.50
C LEU A 61 10.95 6.90 -8.23
N TRP A 62 12.02 6.52 -7.53
CA TRP A 62 13.21 6.00 -8.17
C TRP A 62 13.10 4.47 -8.29
N ILE A 63 13.29 3.93 -9.50
CA ILE A 63 13.19 2.50 -9.80
C ILE A 63 14.25 2.10 -10.83
N ASP A 64 15.15 1.18 -10.47
CA ASP A 64 16.16 0.58 -11.38
C ASP A 64 16.99 1.59 -12.20
N GLY A 65 17.24 2.78 -11.64
CA GLY A 65 18.02 3.85 -12.28
C GLY A 65 17.19 4.90 -13.01
N GLU A 66 15.87 4.72 -13.09
CA GLU A 66 14.93 5.70 -13.61
C GLU A 66 14.24 6.46 -12.45
N THR A 67 13.87 7.71 -12.69
CA THR A 67 13.04 8.50 -11.77
C THR A 67 11.73 8.86 -12.47
N LEU A 68 10.61 8.43 -11.90
CA LEU A 68 9.27 8.66 -12.39
C LEU A 68 8.52 9.63 -11.47
N PRO A 69 7.81 10.65 -11.99
CA PRO A 69 6.92 11.46 -11.19
C PRO A 69 5.71 10.62 -10.74
N ILE A 70 5.26 10.84 -9.51
CA ILE A 70 4.05 10.22 -8.96
C ILE A 70 3.18 11.27 -8.28
N GLN A 71 1.86 11.11 -8.34
CA GLN A 71 0.88 12.03 -7.76
C GLN A 71 -0.38 11.29 -7.29
N ALA A 72 -1.21 11.99 -6.51
CA ALA A 72 -2.49 11.47 -6.05
C ALA A 72 -3.31 10.83 -7.19
N GLY A 73 -3.79 9.61 -6.95
CA GLY A 73 -4.51 8.79 -7.93
C GLY A 73 -3.64 7.77 -8.65
N ASP A 74 -2.31 7.92 -8.65
CA ASP A 74 -1.41 6.92 -9.24
C ASP A 74 -1.40 5.64 -8.40
N SER A 75 -1.36 4.50 -9.09
CA SER A 75 -1.15 3.19 -8.49
C SER A 75 -0.10 2.44 -9.30
N PHE A 76 0.87 1.83 -8.63
CA PHE A 76 1.95 1.11 -9.29
C PHE A 76 2.37 -0.11 -8.49
N ARG A 77 2.80 -1.15 -9.22
CA ARG A 77 3.23 -2.43 -8.66
C ARG A 77 4.70 -2.62 -8.97
N ILE A 78 5.48 -2.99 -7.97
CA ILE A 78 6.91 -3.27 -8.13
C ILE A 78 7.19 -4.73 -7.81
N ASP A 79 7.84 -5.41 -8.75
CA ASP A 79 8.33 -6.77 -8.55
C ASP A 79 9.35 -6.85 -7.40
N PRO A 80 9.54 -8.05 -6.79
CA PRO A 80 10.55 -8.23 -5.76
C PRO A 80 11.93 -7.68 -6.16
N ALA A 81 12.34 -7.91 -7.40
CA ALA A 81 13.66 -7.54 -7.92
C ALA A 81 13.86 -6.03 -8.16
N GLY A 82 12.79 -5.24 -8.25
CA GLY A 82 12.88 -3.82 -8.60
C GLY A 82 13.52 -2.99 -7.47
N LYS A 83 14.65 -2.34 -7.75
CA LYS A 83 15.37 -1.51 -6.76
C LYS A 83 14.69 -0.17 -6.62
N ARG A 84 14.13 0.11 -5.44
CA ARG A 84 13.21 1.25 -5.27
C ARG A 84 13.55 2.16 -4.11
N ALA A 85 13.23 3.45 -4.29
CA ALA A 85 13.16 4.46 -3.25
C ALA A 85 12.06 5.48 -3.62
N ILE A 86 11.37 6.03 -2.61
CA ILE A 86 10.30 7.02 -2.81
C ILE A 86 10.64 8.29 -2.05
N ARG A 87 10.39 9.45 -2.66
CA ARG A 87 10.49 10.76 -2.00
C ARG A 87 9.30 11.65 -2.32
N ALA A 88 9.00 12.57 -1.42
CA ALA A 88 8.04 13.64 -1.68
C ALA A 88 8.68 14.76 -2.52
N ALA A 89 7.85 15.54 -3.21
CA ALA A 89 8.33 16.73 -3.91
C ALA A 89 8.85 17.78 -2.91
N ALA A 90 9.65 18.74 -3.38
CA ALA A 90 10.17 19.80 -2.54
C ALA A 90 9.05 20.70 -1.96
N ASP A 91 7.94 20.83 -2.67
CA ASP A 91 6.82 21.74 -2.39
C ASP A 91 5.53 21.03 -1.93
N SER A 92 5.55 19.70 -1.77
CA SER A 92 4.36 18.92 -1.45
C SER A 92 4.69 17.72 -0.59
N SER A 93 3.82 17.39 0.36
CA SER A 93 3.89 16.09 1.02
C SER A 93 3.51 14.98 0.04
N LEU A 94 3.78 13.74 0.42
CA LEU A 94 3.33 12.56 -0.31
C LEU A 94 2.72 11.57 0.67
N LYS A 95 1.46 11.22 0.46
CA LYS A 95 0.76 10.20 1.26
C LYS A 95 0.37 9.02 0.41
N TYR A 96 0.73 7.82 0.83
CA TYR A 96 0.48 6.61 0.06
C TYR A 96 0.24 5.40 0.97
N ILE A 97 -0.46 4.41 0.41
CA ILE A 97 -0.55 3.06 0.96
C ILE A 97 0.52 2.21 0.27
N CYS A 98 1.26 1.42 1.04
CA CYS A 98 2.08 0.33 0.53
C CYS A 98 1.47 -1.00 1.00
N VAL A 99 1.10 -1.86 0.05
CA VAL A 99 0.58 -3.21 0.28
C VAL A 99 1.64 -4.19 -0.18
N GLN A 100 2.18 -4.95 0.75
CA GLN A 100 3.20 -5.96 0.50
C GLN A 100 2.58 -7.35 0.58
N THR A 101 2.65 -8.10 -0.52
CA THR A 101 2.12 -9.47 -0.64
C THR A 101 3.12 -10.38 -1.31
N LYS A 102 3.09 -11.67 -1.01
CA LYS A 102 3.95 -12.65 -1.70
C LYS A 102 3.64 -12.62 -3.21
N ALA A 103 4.66 -12.45 -4.03
CA ALA A 103 4.47 -12.42 -5.47
C ALA A 103 3.83 -13.73 -5.96
N HIS A 104 2.86 -13.60 -6.87
CA HIS A 104 2.10 -14.73 -7.44
C HIS A 104 1.38 -15.61 -6.42
N SER A 105 1.05 -15.09 -5.22
CA SER A 105 0.31 -15.87 -4.21
C SER A 105 -1.21 -15.75 -4.30
N LEU A 106 -1.74 -14.82 -5.11
CA LEU A 106 -3.19 -14.65 -5.28
C LEU A 106 -3.79 -15.89 -5.97
N GLY A 107 -4.75 -16.54 -5.31
CA GLY A 107 -5.52 -17.64 -5.86
C GLY A 107 -6.73 -17.14 -6.64
N GLY A 108 -7.93 -17.61 -6.29
CA GLY A 108 -9.16 -16.99 -6.76
C GLY A 108 -9.22 -15.51 -6.36
N PHE A 109 -9.92 -14.71 -7.16
CA PHE A 109 -10.16 -13.30 -6.91
C PHE A 109 -11.56 -12.90 -7.37
N THR A 110 -12.13 -11.88 -6.72
CA THR A 110 -13.49 -11.37 -7.01
C THR A 110 -14.50 -12.53 -7.05
N MET A 111 -15.23 -12.73 -8.16
CA MET A 111 -16.27 -13.75 -8.26
C MET A 111 -15.76 -15.19 -8.26
N THR A 112 -14.45 -15.41 -8.45
CA THR A 112 -13.86 -16.76 -8.42
C THR A 112 -13.48 -17.22 -7.00
N ASP A 113 -13.48 -16.29 -6.04
CA ASP A 113 -13.25 -16.55 -4.61
C ASP A 113 -14.48 -16.21 -3.74
N ALA A 114 -15.36 -15.35 -4.23
CA ALA A 114 -16.58 -14.95 -3.53
C ALA A 114 -17.79 -15.83 -3.87
N LYS A 115 -18.68 -16.00 -2.89
CA LYS A 115 -20.05 -16.51 -3.08
C LYS A 115 -21.03 -15.43 -2.66
N LEU A 116 -22.12 -15.27 -3.41
CA LEU A 116 -23.22 -14.44 -2.97
C LEU A 116 -23.93 -15.11 -1.80
N VAL A 117 -24.31 -14.31 -0.81
CA VAL A 117 -25.15 -14.73 0.33
C VAL A 117 -26.48 -14.00 0.23
N ASP A 118 -27.53 -14.60 0.79
CA ASP A 118 -28.88 -14.02 0.74
C ASP A 118 -29.06 -12.86 1.73
N ASP A 119 -28.18 -12.74 2.72
CA ASP A 119 -28.18 -11.64 3.69
C ASP A 119 -28.01 -10.29 3.00
N LYS A 120 -28.83 -9.31 3.40
CA LYS A 120 -28.73 -7.92 2.93
C LYS A 120 -28.17 -7.03 4.03
N ALA A 121 -27.18 -6.20 3.68
CA ALA A 121 -26.78 -5.10 4.55
C ALA A 121 -27.92 -4.07 4.67
N PRO A 122 -28.03 -3.32 5.79
CA PRO A 122 -29.14 -2.37 6.01
C PRO A 122 -29.31 -1.29 4.93
N TRP A 123 -28.27 -1.01 4.14
CA TRP A 123 -28.30 -0.02 3.05
C TRP A 123 -28.57 -0.64 1.66
N MET A 124 -28.66 -1.97 1.55
CA MET A 124 -29.04 -2.66 0.31
C MET A 124 -30.56 -2.83 0.28
N LYS A 125 -31.25 -2.09 -0.60
CA LYS A 125 -32.69 -2.27 -0.85
C LYS A 125 -32.95 -3.59 -1.57
#